data_AF-I4A373-F1
#
_entry.id   AF-I4A373-F1
#
_cell.length_a   1.000
_cell.length_b   1.000
_cell.length_c   1.000
_cell.angle_alpha   90.00
_cell.angle_beta   90.00
_cell.angle_gamma   90.00
#
_symmetry.space_group_name_H-M   'P 1'
#
loop_
_entity.id
_entity.type
_entity.pdbx_description
1 polymer ?
#
loop_
_entity_poly.entity_id
_entity_poly.type
_entity_poly.pdbx_seq_one_letter_code
_entity_poly.pdbx_strand_id
1 'polypeptide(L)'
;MNKFNYHCCLRFGSISYAENEICLEAIKNFLKSFHCNSYEIEDLGGFYEIEINYENIHKQKVLRFSEALIYFSLFHRIQIIE
;
A
#
# COMPACT_ATOMS: atom_id res chain seq x y z
N MET A 1 7.04 12.28 -22.74
CA MET A 1 6.45 12.25 -21.39
C MET A 1 7.53 11.77 -20.43
N ASN A 2 7.89 12.58 -19.43
CA ASN A 2 8.89 12.18 -18.45
C ASN A 2 8.32 11.03 -17.61
N LYS A 3 9.02 9.89 -17.65
CA LYS A 3 8.78 8.75 -16.76
C LYS A 3 9.46 9.09 -15.44
N PHE A 4 8.72 9.03 -14.34
CA PHE A 4 9.21 9.31 -13.00
C PHE A 4 9.07 8.02 -12.19
N ASN A 5 9.96 7.85 -11.21
CA ASN A 5 9.86 6.79 -10.22
C ASN A 5 9.28 7.42 -8.95
N TYR A 6 8.20 6.84 -8.45
CA TYR A 6 7.59 7.23 -7.17
C TYR A 6 7.67 6.06 -6.20
N HIS A 7 7.66 6.36 -4.91
CA HIS A 7 7.70 5.39 -3.83
C HIS A 7 6.66 5.78 -2.78
N CYS A 8 6.09 4.79 -2.09
CA CYS A 8 5.18 4.98 -0.97
C CYS A 8 5.33 3.82 0.00
N CYS A 9 5.34 4.11 1.30
CA CYS A 9 5.32 3.13 2.36
C CYS A 9 3.97 3.12 3.11
N LEU A 10 3.48 1.93 3.42
CA LEU A 10 2.29 1.71 4.22
C LEU A 10 2.66 0.91 5.44
N ARG A 11 2.16 1.30 6.62
CA ARG A 11 2.38 0.54 7.84
C ARG A 11 1.06 0.33 8.59
N PHE A 12 0.77 -0.91 8.95
CA PHE A 12 -0.38 -1.24 9.79
C PHE A 12 -0.04 -2.33 10.80
N GLY A 13 -0.75 -2.33 11.93
CA GLY A 13 -0.51 -3.23 13.03
C GLY A 13 -1.12 -2.71 14.32
N SER A 14 -0.64 -3.20 15.47
CA SER A 14 -1.18 -2.85 16.81
C SER A 14 -2.63 -3.26 17.06
N ILE A 15 -3.13 -4.24 16.29
CA ILE A 15 -4.42 -4.92 16.51
C ILE A 15 -4.17 -6.43 16.70
N SER A 16 -5.22 -7.24 16.81
CA SER A 16 -5.02 -8.69 16.95
C SER A 16 -4.35 -9.29 15.71
N TYR A 17 -3.60 -10.38 15.88
CA TYR A 17 -2.93 -11.08 14.78
C TYR A 17 -3.92 -11.45 13.65
N ALA A 18 -5.12 -11.90 14.01
CA ALA A 18 -6.15 -12.25 13.02
C ALA A 18 -6.63 -11.02 12.22
N GLU A 19 -6.80 -9.86 12.86
CA GLU A 19 -7.18 -8.63 12.16
C GLU A 19 -6.05 -8.11 11.26
N ASN A 20 -4.79 -8.27 11.69
CA ASN A 20 -3.63 -7.95 10.86
C ASN A 20 -3.60 -8.78 9.57
N GLU A 21 -3.83 -10.10 9.66
CA GLU A 21 -3.90 -10.99 8.49
C GLU A 21 -5.07 -10.61 7.55
N ILE A 22 -6.24 -10.24 8.10
CA ILE A 22 -7.38 -9.76 7.30
C ILE A 22 -7.01 -8.48 6.55
N CYS A 23 -6.36 -7.52 7.23
CA CYS A 23 -5.92 -6.28 6.61
C CYS A 23 -4.85 -6.54 5.53
N LEU A 24 -3.93 -7.47 5.78
CA LEU A 24 -2.90 -7.88 4.85
C LEU A 24 -3.49 -8.49 3.57
N GLU A 25 -4.50 -9.35 3.69
CA GLU A 25 -5.18 -9.90 2.52
C GLU A 25 -6.01 -8.83 1.79
N ALA A 26 -6.64 -7.90 2.52
CA ALA A 26 -7.38 -6.80 1.91
C ALA A 26 -6.46 -5.89 1.08
N ILE A 27 -5.30 -5.50 1.62
CA ILE A 27 -4.34 -4.65 0.89
C ILE A 27 -3.74 -5.39 -0.31
N LYS A 28 -3.38 -6.68 -0.20
CA LYS A 28 -2.93 -7.47 -1.36
C LYS A 28 -3.96 -7.51 -2.48
N ASN A 29 -5.23 -7.70 -2.13
CA ASN A 29 -6.34 -7.69 -3.10
C ASN A 29 -6.52 -6.31 -3.75
N PHE A 30 -6.40 -5.23 -2.96
CA PHE A 30 -6.41 -3.87 -3.46
C PHE A 30 -5.27 -3.65 -4.48
N LEU A 31 -4.02 -3.95 -4.13
CA LEU A 31 -2.86 -3.80 -5.02
C LEU A 31 -3.04 -4.58 -6.33
N LYS A 32 -3.52 -5.83 -6.23
CA LYS A 32 -3.81 -6.69 -7.38
C LYS A 32 -4.88 -6.10 -8.29
N SER A 33 -5.94 -5.48 -7.75
CA SER A 33 -7.02 -4.88 -8.54
C SER A 33 -6.55 -3.71 -9.41
N PHE A 34 -5.46 -3.05 -9.01
CA PHE A 34 -4.81 -1.97 -9.76
C PHE A 34 -3.64 -2.46 -10.63
N HIS A 35 -3.42 -3.77 -10.72
CA HIS A 35 -2.26 -4.38 -11.38
C HIS A 35 -0.91 -3.86 -10.85
N CYS A 36 -0.85 -3.50 -9.57
CA CYS A 36 0.38 -3.10 -8.90
C CYS A 36 1.11 -4.36 -8.40
N ASN A 37 2.21 -4.72 -9.06
CA ASN A 37 3.00 -5.92 -8.74
C ASN A 37 4.38 -5.60 -8.16
N SER A 38 4.75 -4.32 -8.08
CA SER A 38 6.05 -3.87 -7.58
C SER A 38 5.87 -3.38 -6.14
N TYR A 39 5.80 -4.34 -5.22
CA TYR A 39 5.74 -4.07 -3.79
C TYR A 39 6.44 -5.17 -3.00
N GLU A 40 6.94 -4.81 -1.82
CA GLU A 40 7.54 -5.72 -0.86
C GLU A 40 6.76 -5.64 0.46
N ILE A 41 6.64 -6.77 1.18
CA ILE A 41 5.94 -6.86 2.46
C ILE A 41 6.94 -7.37 3.50
N GLU A 42 7.06 -6.65 4.61
CA GLU A 42 7.87 -7.05 5.75
C GLU A 42 6.99 -7.23 7.01
N ASP A 43 7.21 -8.32 7.75
CA ASP A 43 6.60 -8.56 9.07
C ASP A 43 7.59 -8.12 10.16
N LEU A 44 7.18 -7.11 10.93
CA LEU A 44 7.98 -6.49 11.98
C LEU A 44 7.56 -6.93 13.39
N GLY A 45 6.93 -8.10 13.52
CA GLY A 45 6.58 -8.68 14.82
C GLY A 45 5.38 -7.99 15.46
N GLY A 46 4.26 -7.96 14.73
CA GLY A 46 2.98 -7.34 15.17
C GLY A 46 2.54 -6.15 14.31
N PHE A 47 3.36 -5.79 13.34
CA PHE A 47 3.06 -4.80 12.30
C PHE A 47 3.54 -5.33 10.95
N TYR A 48 2.85 -4.93 9.90
CA TYR A 48 3.28 -5.10 8.52
C TYR A 48 3.70 -3.76 7.94
N GLU A 49 4.79 -3.80 7.20
CA GLU A 49 5.24 -2.71 6.33
C GLU A 49 5.12 -3.15 4.88
N ILE A 50 4.58 -2.26 4.04
CA ILE A 50 4.43 -2.50 2.60
C ILE A 50 5.06 -1.33 1.85
N GLU A 51 6.13 -1.64 1.14
CA GLU A 51 6.80 -0.69 0.26
C GLU A 51 6.26 -0.86 -1.16
N ILE A 52 5.77 0.21 -1.77
CA ILE A 52 5.20 0.21 -3.13
C ILE A 52 6.04 1.10 -4.04
N ASN A 53 6.52 0.53 -5.14
CA ASN A 53 7.34 1.21 -6.12
C ASN A 53 6.58 1.42 -7.43
N TYR A 54 6.48 2.66 -7.89
CA TYR A 54 5.84 3.03 -9.16
C TYR A 54 6.90 3.40 -10.19
N GLU A 55 7.51 2.40 -10.80
CA GLU A 55 8.51 2.61 -11.83
C GLU A 55 7.88 2.94 -13.18
N ASN A 56 8.40 3.98 -13.84
CA ASN A 56 8.01 4.33 -15.20
C ASN A 56 6.50 4.61 -15.40
N ILE A 57 5.77 4.94 -14.32
CA ILE A 57 4.33 5.22 -14.36
C ILE A 57 4.07 6.71 -14.58
N HIS A 58 3.00 7.02 -15.32
CA HIS A 58 2.55 8.40 -15.51
C HIS A 58 2.04 9.02 -14.21
N LYS A 59 2.44 10.27 -13.92
CA LYS A 59 2.08 11.01 -12.70
C LYS A 59 0.59 10.95 -12.34
N GLN A 60 -0.31 11.18 -13.30
CA GLN A 60 -1.76 11.16 -13.03
C GLN A 60 -2.27 9.78 -12.60
N LYS A 61 -1.64 8.69 -13.06
CA LYS A 61 -2.01 7.34 -12.62
C LYS A 61 -1.56 7.10 -11.18
N VAL A 62 -0.35 7.54 -10.84
CA VAL A 62 0.17 7.47 -9.47
C VAL A 62 -0.73 8.27 -8.53
N LEU A 63 -1.08 9.51 -8.87
CA LEU A 63 -1.99 10.34 -8.04
C LEU A 63 -3.34 9.66 -7.77
N ARG A 64 -4.00 9.14 -8.80
CA ARG A 64 -5.28 8.44 -8.66
C ARG A 64 -5.18 7.18 -7.79
N PHE A 65 -4.09 6.44 -7.95
CA PHE A 65 -3.81 5.27 -7.13
C PHE A 65 -3.58 5.67 -5.67
N SER A 66 -2.73 6.66 -5.42
CA SER A 66 -2.43 7.17 -4.08
C SER A 66 -3.68 7.70 -3.38
N GLU A 67 -4.57 8.42 -4.07
CA GLU A 67 -5.86 8.84 -3.51
C GLU A 67 -6.72 7.64 -3.08
N ALA A 68 -6.87 6.64 -3.96
CA ALA A 68 -7.63 5.43 -3.64
C ALA A 68 -7.02 4.67 -2.46
N LEU A 69 -5.69 4.60 -2.41
CA LEU A 69 -4.95 3.96 -1.33
C LEU A 69 -5.14 4.71 0.00
N ILE A 70 -5.12 6.04 0.00
CA ILE A 70 -5.42 6.85 1.19
C ILE A 70 -6.83 6.54 1.72
N TYR A 71 -7.84 6.52 0.85
CA TYR A 71 -9.20 6.20 1.28
C TYR A 71 -9.33 4.77 1.81
N PHE A 72 -8.69 3.80 1.17
CA PHE A 72 -8.61 2.42 1.66
C PHE A 72 -7.99 2.37 3.06
N SER A 73 -6.84 3.02 3.25
CA SER A 73 -6.14 3.04 4.52
C SER A 73 -6.94 3.73 5.62
N LEU A 74 -7.60 4.85 5.32
CA LEU A 74 -8.49 5.54 6.28
C LEU A 74 -9.67 4.66 6.71
N PHE A 75 -10.27 3.91 5.77
CA PHE A 75 -11.35 2.97 6.08
C PHE A 75 -10.88 1.84 7.01
N HIS A 76 -9.68 1.30 6.75
CA HIS A 76 -9.10 0.21 7.52
C HIS A 76 -8.26 0.66 8.74
N ARG A 77 -8.17 1.97 9.02
CA ARG A 77 -7.32 2.56 10.07
C ARG A 77 -5.82 2.19 9.92
N ILE A 78 -5.37 2.00 8.69
CA ILE A 78 -3.97 1.78 8.32
C ILE A 78 -3.24 3.13 8.32
N GLN A 79 -2.05 3.19 8.91
CA GLN A 79 -1.22 4.39 8.87
C GLN A 79 -0.42 4.42 7.56
N ILE A 80 -0.37 5.58 6.90
CA ILE A 80 0.48 5.80 5.73
C ILE A 80 1.68 6.61 6.21
N ILE A 81 2.90 6.15 5.88
CA ILE A 81 4.15 6.84 6.18
C ILE A 81 4.76 7.22 4.82
N GLU A 82 5.00 8.52 4.59
CA GLU A 82 5.55 9.02 3.33
C GLU A 82 6.92 8.43 2.99
#